data_AF-A0A3B8Q0B0-F1
#
_entry.id   AF-A0A3B8Q0B0-F1
#
_cell.length_a   1.000
_cell.length_b   1.000
_cell.length_c   1.000
_cell.angle_alpha   90.00
_cell.angle_beta   90.00
_cell.angle_gamma   90.00
#
_symmetry.space_group_name_H-M   'P 1'
#
loop_
_entity.id
_entity.type
_entity.pdbx_description
1 polymer ?
#
loop_
_entity_poly.entity_id
_entity_poly.type
_entity_poly.pdbx_seq_one_letter_code
_entity_poly.pdbx_strand_id
1 'polypeptide(L)' 'MKLLFEKNLLPKLPRLLATQFPDSAHIQECGLLGKTDREVWEYARTASALVAPAPSLVLGLTGARV' A
#
# COMPACT_ATOMS: atom_id res chain seq x y z
N MET A 1 -0.65 10.42 -4.04
CA MET A 1 0.19 9.28 -3.59
C MET A 1 -0.71 8.07 -3.43
N LYS A 2 -0.26 6.90 -3.89
CA LYS A 2 -1.05 5.66 -3.85
C LYS A 2 -0.57 4.77 -2.71
N LEU A 3 -1.48 4.31 -1.86
CA LEU A 3 -1.17 3.41 -0.75
C LEU A 3 -1.69 2.00 -1.01
N LEU A 4 -0.90 0.99 -0.69
CA LEU A 4 -1.31 -0.40 -0.65
C LEU A 4 -1.43 -0.83 0.82
N PHE A 5 -2.66 -1.11 1.26
CA PHE A 5 -2.97 -1.47 2.64
C PHE A 5 -2.80 -2.97 2.87
N GLU A 6 -2.02 -3.32 3.89
CA GLU A 6 -1.70 -4.69 4.33
C GLU A 6 -2.89 -5.49 4.87
N LYS A 7 -2.74 -6.82 4.95
CA LYS A 7 -3.80 -7.76 5.39
C LYS A 7 -4.37 -7.46 6.77
N ASN A 8 -3.57 -6.84 7.63
CA ASN A 8 -3.90 -6.55 9.01
C ASN A 8 -4.77 -5.29 9.14
N LEU A 9 -4.97 -4.55 8.05
CA LEU A 9 -5.80 -3.36 7.99
C LEU A 9 -7.21 -3.72 7.48
N LEU A 10 -8.16 -2.83 7.72
CA LEU A 10 -9.52 -3.04 7.27
C LEU A 10 -9.61 -2.95 5.73
N PRO A 11 -10.21 -3.92 5.04
CA PRO A 11 -10.38 -3.87 3.58
C PRO A 11 -11.17 -2.67 3.07
N LYS A 12 -11.93 -2.00 3.94
CA LYS A 12 -12.73 -0.81 3.62
C LYS A 12 -11.94 0.50 3.72
N LEU A 13 -10.74 0.51 4.32
CA LEU A 13 -9.91 1.71 4.49
C LEU A 13 -9.64 2.48 3.19
N PRO A 14 -9.31 1.85 2.04
CA PRO A 14 -9.07 2.58 0.80
C PRO A 14 -10.28 3.42 0.39
N ARG A 15 -11.49 2.88 0.56
CA ARG A 15 -12.74 3.58 0.26
C ARG A 15 -13.02 4.73 1.23
N LEU A 16 -12.75 4.52 2.52
CA LEU A 16 -12.95 5.56 3.55
C LEU A 16 -11.96 6.72 3.40
N LEU A 17 -10.76 6.43 2.89
CA LEU A 17 -9.69 7.41 2.67
C LEU A 17 -9.62 7.90 1.23
N ALA A 18 -10.54 7.50 0.34
CA ALA A 18 -10.50 7.84 -1.08
C ALA A 18 -10.46 9.35 -1.34
N THR A 19 -11.03 10.16 -0.45
CA THR A 19 -10.96 11.63 -0.55
C THR A 19 -9.52 12.17 -0.45
N GLN A 20 -8.65 11.52 0.32
CA GLN A 20 -7.26 11.95 0.53
C GLN A 20 -6.25 11.09 -0.26
N PHE A 21 -6.59 9.82 -0.50
CA PHE A 21 -5.74 8.85 -1.19
C PHE A 21 -6.55 8.04 -2.22
N PRO A 22 -7.03 8.67 -3.30
CA PRO A 22 -8.02 8.11 -4.23
C PRO A 22 -7.56 6.83 -4.95
N ASP A 23 -6.26 6.68 -5.20
CA ASP A 23 -5.73 5.53 -5.93
C ASP A 23 -5.32 4.36 -5.02
N SER A 24 -5.52 4.50 -3.70
CA SER A 24 -5.11 3.47 -2.75
C SER A 24 -5.99 2.23 -2.85
N ALA A 25 -5.42 1.08 -2.50
CA ALA A 25 -6.10 -0.20 -2.57
C ALA A 25 -5.68 -1.08 -1.39
N HIS A 26 -6.53 -2.05 -1.05
CA HIS A 26 -6.15 -3.09 -0.09
C HIS A 26 -5.48 -4.27 -0.82
N ILE A 27 -4.54 -4.97 -0.16
CA ILE A 27 -3.91 -6.16 -0.76
C ILE A 27 -4.94 -7.23 -1.16
N GLN A 28 -6.08 -7.27 -0.47
CA GLN A 28 -7.22 -8.15 -0.80
C GLN A 28 -7.87 -7.78 -2.13
N GLU A 29 -8.09 -6.49 -2.39
CA GLU A 29 -8.67 -6.02 -3.65
C GLU A 29 -7.71 -6.27 -4.82
N CYS A 30 -6.41 -6.31 -4.54
CA CYS A 30 -5.36 -6.60 -5.51
C CYS A 30 -5.09 -8.11 -5.71
N GLY A 31 -5.83 -9.00 -5.01
CA GLY A 31 -5.61 -10.45 -5.10
C GLY A 31 -4.28 -10.92 -4.50
N LEU A 32 -3.67 -10.13 -3.61
CA LEU A 32 -2.37 -10.41 -3.00
C LEU A 32 -2.48 -11.11 -1.63
N LEU A 33 -3.67 -11.59 -1.25
CA LEU A 33 -3.83 -12.37 -0.02
C LEU A 33 -3.03 -13.67 -0.11
N GLY A 34 -2.17 -13.90 0.87
CA GLY A 34 -1.31 -15.10 0.92
C GLY A 34 -0.06 -15.02 0.03
N LYS A 35 0.18 -13.88 -0.62
CA LYS A 35 1.42 -13.60 -1.35
C LYS A 35 2.55 -13.29 -0.38
N THR A 36 3.78 -13.57 -0.81
CA THR A 36 4.98 -13.25 -0.04
C THR A 36 5.24 -11.75 -0.01
N ASP A 37 5.95 -11.26 1.00
CA ASP A 37 6.31 -9.83 1.11
C ASP A 37 7.02 -9.32 -0.15
N ARG A 38 7.83 -10.18 -0.79
CA ARG A 38 8.51 -9.87 -2.05
C ARG A 38 7.53 -9.65 -3.21
N GLU A 39 6.55 -10.53 -3.36
CA GLU A 39 5.52 -10.39 -4.42
C GLU A 39 4.68 -9.13 -4.20
N VAL A 40 4.34 -8.81 -2.94
CA VAL A 40 3.63 -7.57 -2.59
C VAL A 40 4.49 -6.35 -2.93
N TRP A 41 5.79 -6.39 -2.66
CA TRP A 41 6.72 -5.30 -2.97
C TRP A 41 6.91 -5.10 -4.48
N GLU A 42 7.03 -6.18 -5.25
CA GLU A 42 7.12 -6.13 -6.71
C GLU A 42 5.83 -5.57 -7.34
N TYR A 43 4.66 -5.95 -6.79
CA TYR A 43 3.38 -5.38 -7.20
C TYR A 43 3.32 -3.88 -6.90
N ALA A 44 3.70 -3.46 -5.70
CA ALA A 44 3.68 -2.06 -5.29
C ALA A 44 4.63 -1.19 -6.14
N ARG A 45 5.83 -1.71 -6.45
CA ARG A 45 6.79 -1.07 -7.36
C ARG A 45 6.21 -0.86 -8.75
N THR A 46 5.58 -1.89 -9.31
CA THR A 46 4.95 -1.83 -10.64
C THR A 46 3.77 -0.86 -10.65
N ALA A 47 2.99 -0.82 -9.56
CA ALA A 47 1.83 0.04 -9.40
C ALA A 47 2.16 1.48 -8.96
N SER A 48 3.45 1.83 -8.79
CA SER A 48 3.91 3.09 -8.16
C SER A 48 3.20 3.40 -6.84
N ALA A 49 2.91 2.34 -6.08
CA ALA A 49 2.23 2.37 -4.80
C ALA A 49 3.24 2.21 -3.66
N LEU A 50 2.99 2.90 -2.55
CA LEU A 50 3.71 2.69 -1.30
C LEU A 50 2.97 1.63 -0.48
N VAL A 51 3.67 0.57 -0.07
CA VAL A 51 3.13 -0.40 0.88
C VAL A 51 3.16 0.22 2.27
N ALA A 52 2.02 0.20 2.96
CA ALA A 52 1.91 0.71 4.33
C ALA A 52 1.80 -0.45 5.33
N PRO A 53 2.93 -0.98 5.87
CA PRO A 53 2.91 -1.88 7.00
C PRO A 53 2.70 -1.06 8.30
N ALA A 54 1.74 -1.45 9.14
CA ALA A 54 1.63 -0.92 10.51
C ALA A 54 2.72 -1.54 11.42
N PRO A 55 3.23 -0.89 12.49
CA PRO A 55 3.13 0.51 12.94
C PRO A 55 4.48 1.28 12.78
N SER A 56 5.30 0.96 11.77
CA SER A 56 6.54 1.69 11.49
C SER A 56 6.40 2.42 10.16
N LEU A 57 5.94 3.66 10.26
CA LEU A 57 5.75 4.57 9.14
C LEU A 57 7.12 5.01 8.57
N VAL A 58 7.13 5.31 7.27
CA VAL A 58 8.17 6.00 6.48
C VAL A 58 9.22 5.10 5.79
N LEU A 59 8.83 4.51 4.65
CA LEU A 59 9.72 4.43 3.49
C LEU A 59 8.88 4.75 2.24
N GLY A 60 8.80 6.03 1.89
CA GLY A 60 7.97 6.44 0.76
C GLY A 60 7.81 7.93 0.50
N LEU A 61 8.20 8.78 1.45
CA LEU A 61 8.14 10.23 1.28
C LEU A 61 9.45 10.89 0.85
N THR A 62 10.49 10.12 0.50
CA THR A 62 11.76 10.70 0.06
C THR A 62 12.26 10.09 -1.23
N GLY A 63 11.69 10.58 -2.33
CA GLY A 63 12.47 10.87 -3.53
C GLY A 63 13.31 12.15 -3.36
N ALA A 64 13.96 12.35 -2.21
CA ALA A 64 14.82 13.49 -1.93
C ALA A 64 16.12 12.98 -1.29
N ARG A 65 17.24 13.26 -1.97
CA ARG A 65 18.64 13.17 -1.53
C ARG A 65 18.75 13.47 -0.01
N VAL A 66 19.52 12.78 0.82
CA VAL A 66 20.95 12.40 0.82
C VAL A 66 21.10 11.19 1.76
#